data_AF-A0A6S7LLE9-F1
#
_entry.id   AF-A0A6S7LLE9-F1
#
_cell.length_a   1.000
_cell.length_b   1.000
_cell.length_c   1.000
_cell.angle_alpha   90.00
_cell.angle_beta   90.00
_cell.angle_gamma   90.00
#
_symmetry.space_group_name_H-M   'P 1'
#
loop_
_entity.id
_entity.type
_entity.pdbx_description
1 polymer ?
#
loop_
_entity_poly.entity_id
_entity_poly.type
_entity_poly.pdbx_seq_one_letter_code
_entity_poly.pdbx_strand_id
1 'polypeptide(L)'
;MIDKIHSGKSYHIQGLTVRIFDDIKFLNTNEATVVSEIDDLGDVNLMSQEIQDNIITAHCIGVNIKKSTSCIACNNSLENITPEEETITCPNCKLTTFITISKTKLVCQILLKIDDKMTSYTTFNDEISSFLRIIGNETPVSEIPVMELKKLLLKAGPKKMIIDRSQKLIFQYL
;
A
#
# COMPACT_ATOMS: atom_id res chain seq x y z
N MET A 1 -9.50 17.14 34.82
CA MET A 1 -8.16 17.01 34.22
C MET A 1 -7.80 15.53 34.30
N ILE A 2 -7.33 14.93 33.21
CA ILE A 2 -7.00 13.50 33.17
C ILE A 2 -5.53 13.36 33.55
N ASP A 3 -5.27 12.85 34.76
CA ASP A 3 -3.90 12.71 35.28
C ASP A 3 -3.22 11.42 34.77
N LYS A 4 -3.98 10.52 34.15
CA LYS A 4 -3.48 9.24 33.63
C LYS A 4 -4.29 8.77 32.42
N ILE A 5 -3.59 8.42 31.35
CA ILE A 5 -4.19 7.79 30.15
C ILE A 5 -4.38 6.30 30.43
N HIS A 6 -5.59 5.79 30.15
CA HIS A 6 -5.92 4.38 30.29
C HIS A 6 -5.86 3.68 28.93
N SER A 7 -5.42 2.41 28.94
CA SER A 7 -5.44 1.59 27.73
C SER A 7 -6.89 1.24 27.34
N GLY A 8 -7.17 1.20 26.04
CA GLY A 8 -8.49 0.83 25.50
C GLY A 8 -9.52 1.97 25.47
N LYS A 9 -9.07 3.22 25.54
CA LYS A 9 -9.90 4.43 25.47
C LYS A 9 -9.39 5.40 24.42
N SER A 10 -10.28 6.21 23.88
CA SER A 10 -9.96 7.24 22.89
C SER A 10 -9.79 8.60 23.56
N TYR A 11 -8.77 9.37 23.14
CA TYR A 11 -8.47 10.68 23.73
C TYR A 11 -8.17 11.72 22.64
N HIS A 12 -8.65 12.93 22.85
CA HIS A 12 -8.18 14.12 22.16
C HIS A 12 -7.14 14.82 23.03
N ILE A 13 -5.92 14.96 22.51
CA ILE A 13 -4.79 15.60 23.22
C ILE A 13 -4.37 16.85 22.45
N GLN A 14 -4.46 18.00 23.10
CA GLN A 14 -4.09 19.30 22.54
C GLN A 14 -2.84 19.85 23.25
N GLY A 15 -2.08 20.69 22.54
CA GLY A 15 -0.89 21.35 23.11
C GLY A 15 0.36 20.47 23.19
N LEU A 16 0.40 19.38 22.43
CA LEU A 16 1.59 18.52 22.33
C LEU A 16 2.75 19.20 21.61
N THR A 17 3.96 18.89 22.04
CA THR A 17 5.20 19.30 21.36
C THR A 17 5.85 18.10 20.68
N VAL A 18 6.37 18.28 19.46
CA VAL A 18 7.13 17.24 18.78
C VAL A 18 8.61 17.44 19.09
N ARG A 19 9.28 16.41 19.61
CA ARG A 19 10.74 16.36 19.73
C ARG A 19 11.30 15.30 18.81
N ILE A 20 12.44 15.57 18.20
CA ILE A 20 13.12 14.65 17.29
C ILE A 20 14.45 14.24 17.93
N PHE A 21 14.66 12.94 18.07
CA PHE A 21 15.92 12.38 18.54
C PHE A 21 16.28 11.20 17.65
N ASP A 22 17.45 11.24 17.01
CA ASP A 22 17.92 10.21 16.07
C ASP A 22 16.89 9.86 14.98
N ASP A 23 16.33 10.89 14.32
CA ASP A 23 15.24 10.81 13.33
C ASP A 23 13.91 10.20 13.81
N ILE A 24 13.83 9.79 15.08
CA ILE A 24 12.59 9.34 15.71
C ILE A 24 11.85 10.53 16.29
N LYS A 25 10.58 10.68 15.91
CA LYS A 25 9.69 11.75 16.38
C LYS A 25 8.90 11.27 17.60
N PHE A 26 8.98 12.04 18.68
CA PHE A 26 8.27 11.81 19.93
C PHE A 26 7.27 12.95 20.19
N LEU A 27 6.09 12.60 20.68
CA LEU A 27 5.13 13.56 21.22
C LEU A 27 5.38 13.73 22.71
N ASN A 28 5.55 14.97 23.15
CA ASN A 28 5.77 15.33 24.55
C ASN A 28 4.67 16.26 25.05
N THR A 29 4.21 15.98 26.27
CA THR A 29 3.30 16.85 27.01
C THR A 29 4.09 17.99 27.68
N ASN A 30 3.39 19.08 27.97
CA ASN A 30 3.88 20.25 28.70
C ASN A 30 2.76 20.79 29.60
N GLU A 31 3.01 21.90 30.30
CA GLU A 31 2.04 22.54 31.20
C GLU A 31 0.77 23.05 30.48
N ALA A 32 0.83 23.27 29.17
CA ALA A 32 -0.30 23.68 28.35
C ALA A 32 -1.06 22.50 27.71
N THR A 33 -0.63 21.25 27.96
CA THR A 33 -1.24 20.07 27.37
C THR A 33 -2.59 19.78 28.03
N VAL A 34 -3.62 19.62 27.21
CA VAL A 34 -4.97 19.28 27.65
C VAL A 34 -5.35 17.92 27.07
N VAL A 35 -5.73 16.98 27.94
CA VAL A 35 -6.20 15.63 27.58
C VAL A 35 -7.69 15.53 27.89
N SER A 36 -8.48 15.18 26.88
CA SER A 36 -9.92 14.93 27.02
C SER A 36 -10.24 13.53 26.50
N GLU A 37 -10.87 12.69 27.31
CA GLU A 37 -11.44 11.42 26.84
C GLU A 37 -12.55 11.75 25.84
N ILE A 38 -12.56 11.02 24.73
CA ILE A 38 -13.61 11.10 23.72
C ILE A 38 -14.27 9.73 23.61
N ASP A 39 -15.50 9.72 23.09
CA ASP A 39 -16.11 8.47 22.66
C ASP A 39 -15.17 7.74 21.70
N ASP A 40 -15.27 6.41 21.68
CA ASP A 40 -14.48 5.62 20.75
C ASP A 40 -14.66 6.18 19.35
N LEU A 41 -13.53 6.41 18.68
CA LEU A 41 -13.53 6.82 17.29
C LEU A 41 -14.34 5.76 16.54
N GLY A 42 -15.54 6.12 16.12
CA GLY A 42 -16.41 5.21 15.40
C GLY A 42 -15.66 4.65 14.19
N ASP A 43 -16.01 3.44 13.78
CA ASP A 43 -15.44 2.82 12.58
C ASP A 43 -15.41 3.85 11.45
N VAL A 44 -14.26 3.93 10.75
CA VAL A 44 -14.13 4.78 9.57
C VAL A 44 -15.32 4.49 8.67
N ASN A 45 -16.13 5.51 8.40
CA ASN A 45 -17.34 5.33 7.60
C ASN A 45 -16.95 5.01 6.15
N LEU A 46 -16.77 3.73 5.84
CA LEU A 46 -16.53 3.21 4.50
C LEU A 46 -17.74 3.43 3.55
N MET A 47 -18.86 3.93 4.08
CA MET A 47 -20.05 4.33 3.33
C MET A 47 -20.10 5.84 3.08
N SER A 48 -19.02 6.59 3.35
CA SER A 48 -18.97 7.99 2.93
C SER A 48 -19.14 8.08 1.40
N GLN A 49 -19.83 9.12 0.93
CA GLN A 49 -20.09 9.30 -0.49
C GLN A 49 -18.79 9.33 -1.30
N GLU A 50 -17.73 9.93 -0.75
CA GLU A 50 -16.41 9.99 -1.35
C GLU A 50 -15.77 8.62 -1.58
N ILE A 51 -15.96 7.68 -0.64
CA ILE A 51 -15.49 6.29 -0.82
C ILE A 51 -16.38 5.56 -1.82
N GLN A 52 -17.71 5.75 -1.76
CA GLN A 52 -18.67 5.12 -2.67
C GLN A 52 -18.46 5.54 -4.13
N ASP A 53 -18.16 6.82 -4.39
CA ASP A 53 -17.92 7.34 -5.74
C ASP A 53 -16.66 6.74 -6.40
N ASN A 54 -15.75 6.24 -5.56
CA ASN A 54 -14.49 5.61 -5.94
C ASN A 54 -14.56 4.07 -5.95
N ILE A 55 -15.68 3.49 -5.52
CA ILE A 55 -15.94 2.06 -5.66
C ILE A 55 -16.53 1.79 -7.04
N ILE A 56 -15.86 0.92 -7.80
CA ILE A 56 -16.32 0.48 -9.12
C ILE A 56 -16.35 -1.03 -9.22
N THR A 57 -17.12 -1.55 -10.18
CA THR A 57 -16.98 -2.92 -10.65
C THR A 57 -16.48 -2.89 -12.08
N ALA A 58 -15.35 -3.54 -12.33
CA ALA A 58 -14.68 -3.47 -13.62
C ALA A 58 -14.03 -4.80 -13.98
N HIS A 59 -13.92 -5.05 -15.28
CA HIS A 59 -13.23 -6.22 -15.78
C HIS A 59 -11.83 -5.86 -16.31
N CYS A 60 -10.81 -6.57 -15.86
CA CYS A 60 -9.46 -6.44 -16.39
C CYS A 60 -9.38 -7.09 -17.78
N ILE A 61 -9.16 -6.27 -18.81
CA ILE A 61 -9.08 -6.70 -20.21
C ILE A 61 -7.67 -6.59 -20.80
N GLY A 62 -6.75 -5.93 -20.09
CA GLY A 62 -5.36 -5.80 -20.50
C GLY A 62 -4.47 -5.54 -19.30
N VAL A 63 -3.26 -6.10 -19.30
CA VAL A 63 -2.32 -5.92 -18.20
C VAL A 63 -0.87 -5.94 -18.66
N ASN A 64 -0.11 -4.94 -18.21
CA ASN A 64 1.34 -4.93 -18.27
C ASN A 64 1.89 -4.97 -16.83
N ILE A 65 2.92 -5.78 -16.59
CA ILE A 65 3.50 -5.98 -15.26
C ILE A 65 5.01 -5.85 -15.38
N LYS A 66 5.59 -4.92 -14.62
CA LYS A 66 7.03 -4.82 -14.39
C LYS A 66 7.33 -5.34 -12.98
N LYS A 67 8.05 -6.46 -12.91
CA LYS A 67 8.56 -7.06 -11.66
C LYS A 67 10.07 -6.78 -11.59
N SER A 68 10.52 -6.18 -10.50
CA SER A 68 11.92 -5.84 -10.27
C SER A 68 12.29 -6.01 -8.81
N THR A 69 13.56 -6.24 -8.51
CA THR A 69 14.06 -6.16 -7.14
C THR A 69 14.22 -4.69 -6.74
N SER A 70 14.04 -4.39 -5.46
CA SER A 70 14.07 -3.02 -4.93
C SER A 70 14.74 -2.93 -3.56
N CYS A 71 15.29 -1.75 -3.29
CA CYS A 71 15.92 -1.43 -2.02
C CYS A 71 14.89 -1.49 -0.88
N ILE A 72 15.23 -2.21 0.19
CA ILE A 72 14.37 -2.34 1.37
C ILE A 72 14.05 -1.00 2.05
N ALA A 73 14.96 -0.03 1.98
CA ALA A 73 14.85 1.26 2.66
C ALA A 73 14.09 2.32 1.84
N CYS A 74 14.43 2.50 0.56
CA CYS A 74 13.86 3.60 -0.25
C CYS A 74 12.97 3.14 -1.42
N ASN A 75 12.73 1.83 -1.57
CA ASN A 75 11.91 1.25 -2.64
C ASN A 75 12.37 1.59 -4.07
N ASN A 76 13.60 2.10 -4.22
CA ASN A 76 14.20 2.32 -5.53
C ASN A 76 14.49 0.97 -6.20
N SER A 77 14.25 0.87 -7.50
CA SER A 77 14.58 -0.34 -8.25
C SER A 77 16.08 -0.57 -8.23
N LEU A 78 16.46 -1.83 -8.02
CA LEU A 78 17.84 -2.28 -8.05
C LEU A 78 18.05 -2.97 -9.40
N GLU A 79 18.98 -2.44 -10.18
CA GLU A 79 19.33 -2.94 -11.51
C GLU A 79 20.65 -3.70 -11.44
N ASN A 80 20.91 -4.56 -12.43
CA ASN A 80 22.17 -5.29 -12.59
C ASN A 80 22.56 -6.19 -11.41
N ILE A 81 21.57 -6.82 -10.76
CA ILE A 81 21.83 -7.83 -9.73
C ILE A 81 22.49 -9.04 -10.41
N THR A 82 23.78 -9.24 -10.14
CA THR A 82 24.54 -10.41 -10.56
C THR A 82 24.30 -11.56 -9.56
N PRO A 83 24.07 -12.80 -10.02
CA PRO A 83 23.82 -13.93 -9.13
C PRO A 83 24.99 -14.27 -8.19
N GLU A 84 26.20 -13.82 -8.53
CA GLU A 84 27.44 -14.09 -7.80
C GLU A 84 27.66 -13.11 -6.63
N GLU A 85 26.98 -11.97 -6.62
CA GLU A 85 27.11 -10.99 -5.55
C GLU A 85 26.20 -11.35 -4.37
N GLU A 86 26.73 -11.25 -3.15
CA GLU A 86 25.94 -11.45 -1.93
C GLU A 86 25.27 -10.15 -1.45
N THR A 87 25.84 -9.01 -1.81
CA THR A 87 25.42 -7.68 -1.36
C THR A 87 25.17 -6.76 -2.53
N ILE A 88 24.31 -5.76 -2.33
CA ILE A 88 24.01 -4.73 -3.32
C ILE A 88 23.96 -3.38 -2.65
N THR A 89 24.51 -2.37 -3.32
CA THR A 89 24.46 -0.97 -2.88
C THR A 89 23.39 -0.23 -3.65
N CYS A 90 22.41 0.34 -2.95
CA CYS A 90 21.35 1.11 -3.60
C CYS A 90 21.92 2.39 -4.25
N PRO A 91 21.67 2.63 -5.55
CA PRO A 91 22.18 3.83 -6.21
C PRO A 91 21.54 5.12 -5.68
N ASN A 92 20.34 5.04 -5.10
CA ASN A 92 19.59 6.19 -4.58
C ASN A 92 20.02 6.55 -3.15
N CYS A 93 19.78 5.66 -2.17
CA CYS A 93 20.06 5.96 -0.76
C CYS A 93 21.46 5.53 -0.28
N LYS A 94 22.28 4.93 -1.15
CA LYS A 94 23.65 4.47 -0.87
C LYS A 94 23.78 3.41 0.22
N LEU A 95 22.67 2.83 0.68
CA LEU A 95 22.67 1.74 1.64
C LEU A 95 23.11 0.44 0.95
N THR A 96 24.08 -0.26 1.55
CA THR A 96 24.51 -1.60 1.14
C THR A 96 23.83 -2.66 2.00
N THR A 97 23.21 -3.64 1.37
CA THR A 97 22.48 -4.72 2.05
C THR A 97 22.74 -6.06 1.37
N PHE A 98 22.49 -7.17 2.07
CA PHE A 98 22.38 -8.47 1.42
C PHE A 98 21.28 -8.46 0.34
N ILE A 99 21.51 -9.14 -0.77
CA ILE A 99 20.53 -9.21 -1.86
C ILE A 99 19.26 -9.94 -1.39
N THR A 100 19.40 -10.93 -0.51
CA THR A 100 18.32 -11.75 0.06
C THR A 100 17.27 -10.95 0.83
N ILE A 101 17.62 -9.79 1.39
CA ILE A 101 16.67 -8.94 2.12
C ILE A 101 15.98 -7.90 1.21
N SER A 102 16.31 -7.87 -0.08
CA SER A 102 15.70 -6.95 -1.03
C SER A 102 14.23 -7.31 -1.28
N LYS A 103 13.40 -6.29 -1.51
CA LYS A 103 11.96 -6.49 -1.74
C LYS A 103 11.69 -6.68 -3.21
N THR A 104 10.73 -7.56 -3.54
CA THR A 104 10.13 -7.55 -4.87
C THR A 104 9.24 -6.33 -5.00
N LYS A 105 9.43 -5.55 -6.06
CA LYS A 105 8.59 -4.42 -6.46
C LYS A 105 7.83 -4.74 -7.74
N LEU A 106 6.53 -4.51 -7.71
CA LEU A 106 5.61 -4.67 -8.81
C LEU A 106 5.00 -3.33 -9.17
N VAL A 107 5.03 -3.02 -10.45
CA VAL A 107 4.27 -1.91 -11.03
C VAL A 107 3.45 -2.49 -12.17
N CYS A 108 2.14 -2.50 -11.98
CA CYS A 108 1.21 -3.05 -12.97
C CYS A 108 0.38 -1.93 -13.58
N GLN A 109 0.29 -1.89 -14.90
CA GLN A 109 -0.67 -1.08 -15.62
C GLN A 109 -1.81 -1.98 -16.07
N ILE A 110 -3.01 -1.69 -15.60
CA ILE A 110 -4.21 -2.48 -15.83
C ILE A 110 -5.19 -1.66 -16.66
N LEU A 111 -5.63 -2.24 -17.78
CA LEU A 111 -6.71 -1.71 -18.59
C LEU A 111 -8.03 -2.31 -18.10
N LEU A 112 -8.88 -1.48 -17.53
CA LEU A 112 -10.19 -1.85 -17.02
C LEU A 112 -11.27 -1.48 -18.04
N LYS A 113 -12.20 -2.40 -18.27
CA LYS A 113 -13.49 -2.13 -18.91
C LYS A 113 -14.51 -1.81 -17.82
N ILE A 114 -14.98 -0.57 -17.81
CA ILE A 114 -16.04 -0.04 -16.94
C ILE A 114 -17.18 0.36 -17.86
N ASP A 115 -18.31 -0.34 -17.77
CA ASP A 115 -19.37 -0.28 -18.76
C ASP A 115 -18.79 -0.51 -20.17
N ASP A 116 -18.87 0.46 -21.08
CA ASP A 116 -18.25 0.40 -22.42
C ASP A 116 -17.02 1.30 -22.59
N LYS A 117 -16.50 1.86 -21.50
CA LYS A 117 -15.28 2.66 -21.50
C LYS A 117 -14.09 1.84 -21.04
N MET A 118 -12.96 2.01 -21.73
CA MET A 118 -11.68 1.42 -21.35
C MET A 118 -10.82 2.49 -20.70
N THR A 119 -10.31 2.22 -19.50
CA THR A 119 -9.46 3.18 -18.78
C THR A 119 -8.30 2.46 -18.11
N SER A 120 -7.11 3.04 -18.23
CA SER A 120 -5.89 2.50 -17.62
C SER A 120 -5.74 2.99 -16.19
N TYR A 121 -5.34 2.08 -15.31
CA TYR A 121 -4.99 2.33 -13.92
C TYR A 121 -3.65 1.68 -13.57
N THR A 122 -2.98 2.21 -12.55
CA THR A 122 -1.76 1.64 -11.99
C THR A 122 -2.06 0.97 -10.65
N THR A 123 -1.40 -0.15 -10.39
CA THR A 123 -1.52 -0.90 -9.14
C THR A 123 -0.20 -1.52 -8.76
N PHE A 124 0.04 -1.68 -7.45
CA PHE A 124 1.31 -2.11 -6.88
C PHE A 124 1.14 -3.43 -6.10
N ASN A 125 2.15 -3.78 -5.31
CA ASN A 125 2.21 -5.06 -4.60
C ASN A 125 1.00 -5.34 -3.72
N ASP A 126 0.57 -4.35 -2.93
CA ASP A 126 -0.42 -4.55 -1.88
C ASP A 126 -1.81 -4.79 -2.49
N GLU A 127 -2.12 -4.07 -3.56
CA GLU A 127 -3.40 -4.23 -4.24
C GLU A 127 -3.47 -5.53 -5.04
N ILE A 128 -2.37 -5.93 -5.68
CA ILE A 128 -2.30 -7.27 -6.29
C ILE A 128 -2.44 -8.36 -5.22
N SER A 129 -1.85 -8.18 -4.05
CA SER A 129 -2.03 -9.10 -2.92
C SER A 129 -3.51 -9.15 -2.49
N SER A 130 -4.19 -8.01 -2.43
CA SER A 130 -5.64 -7.96 -2.13
C SER A 130 -6.47 -8.70 -3.18
N PHE A 131 -6.12 -8.58 -4.46
CA PHE A 131 -6.75 -9.31 -5.55
C PHE A 131 -6.55 -10.82 -5.42
N LEU A 132 -5.33 -11.27 -5.12
CA LEU A 132 -5.04 -12.70 -4.95
C LEU A 132 -5.86 -13.31 -3.82
N ARG A 133 -5.98 -12.61 -2.69
CA ARG A 133 -6.84 -13.03 -1.57
C ARG A 133 -8.30 -13.22 -1.99
N ILE A 134 -8.83 -12.33 -2.82
CA ILE A 134 -10.22 -12.41 -3.31
C ILE A 134 -10.47 -13.61 -4.22
N ILE A 135 -9.46 -14.05 -4.96
CA ILE A 135 -9.55 -15.26 -5.80
C ILE A 135 -9.11 -16.52 -5.06
N GLY A 136 -8.84 -16.44 -3.75
CA GLY A 136 -8.43 -17.57 -2.91
C GLY A 136 -7.00 -18.05 -3.15
N ASN A 137 -6.12 -17.19 -3.68
CA ASN A 137 -4.70 -17.49 -3.88
C ASN A 137 -3.88 -16.90 -2.72
N GLU A 138 -3.27 -17.76 -1.91
CA GLU A 138 -2.45 -17.39 -0.76
C GLU A 138 -0.95 -17.26 -1.09
N THR A 139 -0.54 -17.56 -2.33
CA THR A 139 0.86 -17.48 -2.73
C THR A 139 1.34 -16.02 -2.72
N PRO A 140 2.49 -15.72 -2.08
CA PRO A 140 3.07 -14.39 -2.10
C PRO A 140 3.32 -13.88 -3.53
N VAL A 141 3.02 -12.61 -3.82
CA VAL A 141 3.18 -12.05 -5.17
C VAL A 141 4.64 -12.08 -5.66
N SER A 142 5.60 -12.10 -4.73
CA SER A 142 7.03 -12.29 -5.01
C SER A 142 7.34 -13.65 -5.62
N GLU A 143 6.55 -14.67 -5.34
CA GLU A 143 6.78 -16.05 -5.80
C GLU A 143 6.04 -16.36 -7.10
N ILE A 144 4.97 -15.62 -7.42
CA ILE A 144 4.18 -15.85 -8.63
C ILE A 144 4.96 -15.36 -9.88
N PRO A 145 5.13 -16.19 -10.91
CA PRO A 145 5.68 -15.78 -12.20
C PRO A 145 4.81 -14.71 -12.88
N VAL A 146 5.44 -13.72 -13.53
CA VAL A 146 4.73 -12.60 -14.18
C VAL A 146 3.67 -13.09 -15.18
N MET A 147 3.98 -14.12 -15.96
CA MET A 147 3.03 -14.65 -16.95
C MET A 147 1.80 -15.30 -16.33
N GLU A 148 1.96 -15.94 -15.17
CA GLU A 148 0.85 -16.51 -14.42
C GLU A 148 -0.01 -15.40 -13.82
N LEU A 149 0.61 -14.40 -13.21
CA LEU A 149 -0.08 -13.25 -12.63
C LEU A 149 -0.93 -12.50 -13.67
N LYS A 150 -0.40 -12.32 -14.89
CA LYS A 150 -1.16 -11.76 -16.02
C LYS A 150 -2.42 -12.60 -16.34
N LYS A 151 -2.28 -13.92 -16.38
CA LYS A 151 -3.41 -14.83 -16.66
C LYS A 151 -4.46 -14.77 -15.55
N LEU A 152 -4.05 -14.71 -14.29
CA LEU A 152 -4.97 -14.61 -13.14
C LEU A 152 -5.81 -13.34 -13.24
N LEU A 153 -5.18 -12.19 -13.48
CA LEU A 153 -5.87 -10.90 -13.62
C LEU A 153 -6.87 -10.89 -14.77
N LEU A 154 -6.48 -11.40 -15.95
CA LEU A 154 -7.34 -11.41 -17.14
C LEU A 154 -8.52 -12.40 -17.02
N LYS A 155 -8.36 -13.50 -16.29
CA LYS A 155 -9.40 -14.54 -16.15
C LYS A 155 -10.37 -14.30 -15.01
N ALA A 156 -10.08 -13.38 -14.09
CA ALA A 156 -10.86 -13.22 -12.86
C ALA A 156 -12.28 -12.65 -13.03
N GLY A 157 -12.67 -12.28 -14.26
CA GLY A 157 -13.97 -11.66 -14.53
C GLY A 157 -14.07 -10.24 -13.96
N PRO A 158 -15.29 -9.69 -13.84
CA PRO A 158 -15.52 -8.41 -13.19
C PRO A 158 -15.20 -8.50 -11.69
N LYS A 159 -14.44 -7.52 -11.18
CA LYS A 159 -14.11 -7.40 -9.76
C LYS A 159 -14.51 -6.04 -9.23
N LYS A 160 -14.93 -6.00 -7.97
CA LYS A 160 -15.21 -4.78 -7.24
C LYS A 160 -13.89 -4.25 -6.69
N MET A 161 -13.67 -2.94 -6.76
CA MET A 161 -12.41 -2.33 -6.34
C MET A 161 -12.61 -0.86 -5.99
N ILE A 162 -11.71 -0.33 -5.16
CA ILE A 162 -11.58 1.09 -4.82
C ILE A 162 -10.50 1.70 -5.71
N ILE A 163 -10.82 2.80 -6.38
CA ILE A 163 -9.91 3.49 -7.29
C ILE A 163 -9.73 4.96 -6.95
N ASP A 164 -8.58 5.52 -7.29
CA ASP A 164 -8.38 6.96 -7.43
C ASP A 164 -8.57 7.35 -8.90
N ARG A 165 -9.66 8.07 -9.21
CA ARG A 165 -9.91 8.53 -10.58
C ARG A 165 -8.93 9.61 -11.05
N SER A 166 -8.39 10.41 -10.12
CA SER A 166 -7.50 11.53 -10.38
C SER A 166 -6.06 11.05 -10.63
N GLN A 167 -5.56 10.16 -9.77
CA GLN A 167 -4.21 9.59 -9.89
C GLN A 167 -4.17 8.35 -10.78
N LYS A 168 -5.33 7.84 -11.21
CA LYS A 168 -5.47 6.58 -11.95
C LYS A 168 -4.82 5.42 -11.19
N LEU A 169 -5.12 5.30 -9.90
CA LEU A 169 -4.64 4.21 -9.04
C LEU A 169 -5.77 3.26 -8.66
N ILE A 170 -5.44 1.99 -8.48
CA ILE A 170 -6.28 1.05 -7.72
C ILE A 170 -5.71 1.02 -6.32
N PHE A 171 -6.54 1.18 -5.30
CA PHE A 171 -6.14 1.12 -3.89
C PHE A 171 -6.40 -0.23 -3.25
N GLN A 172 -7.47 -0.92 -3.67
CA GLN A 172 -7.85 -2.19 -3.08
C GLN A 172 -8.87 -2.91 -3.95
N TYR A 173 -8.75 -4.23 -4.05
CA TYR A 173 -9.82 -5.07 -4.55
C TYR A 173 -10.73 -5.49 -3.37
N LEU A 174 -12.04 -5.60 -3.64
CA LEU A 174 -13.09 -5.92 -2.66
C LEU A 174 -13.72 -7.28 -2.93
#